data_AF-A0A2T2XWB1-F1
#
_entry.id   AF-A0A2T2XWB1-F1
#
_cell.length_a   1.000
_cell.length_b   1.000
_cell.length_c   1.000
_cell.angle_alpha   90.00
_cell.angle_beta   90.00
_cell.angle_gamma   90.00
#
_symmetry.space_group_name_H-M   'P 1'
#
loop_
_entity.id
_entity.type
_entity.pdbx_description
1 polymer ?
#
loop_
_entity_poly.entity_id
_entity_poly.type
_entity_poly.pdbx_seq_one_letter_code
_entity_poly.pdbx_strand_id
1 'polypeptide(L)'
;MDAAIICASGPSLTTADCSAACRSGLPVIAVNSSWRAAPDCTHVYAGDLRWWDANASLLPGSIERWTCNRRAHSRYGVNLFPTDTSSTFNSGQRAILFAHWLGAQRIILLGFDCSIAAGSHWHGDHDGLDNPTAANVKRWHGEFDRVAQLLHGRVSIINSSRQTALSCFRRQSLDAALREATC
;
A
#
# COMPACT_ATOMS: atom_id res chain seq x y z
N MET A 1 -14.40 8.27 3.10
CA MET A 1 -14.15 6.92 2.54
C MET A 1 -14.43 5.91 3.64
N ASP A 2 -15.36 4.97 3.48
CA ASP A 2 -15.68 3.98 4.53
C ASP A 2 -14.76 2.74 4.49
N ALA A 3 -14.53 2.21 3.28
CA ALA A 3 -13.61 1.12 3.04
C ALA A 3 -12.58 1.48 1.97
N ALA A 4 -11.41 0.83 2.01
CA ALA A 4 -10.35 0.99 1.02
C ALA A 4 -9.63 -0.34 0.75
N ILE A 5 -9.10 -0.48 -0.46
CA ILE A 5 -8.22 -1.59 -0.85
C ILE A 5 -6.83 -1.01 -1.10
N ILE A 6 -5.80 -1.64 -0.55
CA ILE A 6 -4.41 -1.21 -0.75
C ILE A 6 -3.65 -2.29 -1.51
N CYS A 7 -3.06 -1.91 -2.65
CA CYS A 7 -2.21 -2.77 -3.47
C CYS A 7 -0.74 -2.40 -3.24
N ALA A 8 -0.01 -3.21 -2.48
CA ALA A 8 1.43 -3.11 -2.29
C ALA A 8 2.21 -3.87 -3.39
N SER A 9 3.53 -3.97 -3.28
CA SER A 9 4.39 -4.48 -4.35
C SER A 9 4.85 -5.93 -4.17
N GLY A 10 4.40 -6.65 -3.13
CA GLY A 10 4.82 -8.04 -2.89
C GLY A 10 4.53 -8.98 -4.07
N PRO A 11 5.38 -10.01 -4.31
CA PRO A 11 5.19 -10.99 -5.40
C PRO A 11 3.82 -11.69 -5.43
N SER A 12 3.10 -11.75 -4.32
CA SER A 12 1.77 -12.34 -4.26
C SER A 12 0.66 -11.50 -4.90
N LEU A 13 0.93 -10.23 -5.24
CA LEU A 13 -0.01 -9.38 -5.97
C LEU A 13 -0.12 -9.84 -7.42
N THR A 14 -1.34 -10.12 -7.88
CA THR A 14 -1.60 -10.47 -9.28
C THR A 14 -2.44 -9.40 -9.98
N THR A 15 -2.35 -9.35 -11.31
CA THR A 15 -3.24 -8.52 -12.14
C THR A 15 -4.71 -8.86 -11.91
N ALA A 16 -5.03 -10.14 -11.69
CA ALA A 16 -6.41 -10.56 -11.40
C ALA A 16 -6.95 -9.94 -10.09
N ASP A 17 -6.12 -9.89 -9.04
CA ASP A 17 -6.47 -9.28 -7.76
C ASP A 17 -6.66 -7.76 -7.92
N CYS A 18 -5.78 -7.09 -8.67
CA CYS A 18 -5.87 -5.67 -8.96
C CYS A 18 -7.13 -5.32 -9.76
N SER A 19 -7.44 -6.09 -10.79
CA SER A 19 -8.64 -5.89 -11.59
C SER A 19 -9.92 -6.16 -10.79
N ALA A 20 -9.91 -7.15 -9.88
CA ALA A 20 -11.03 -7.39 -8.97
C ALA A 20 -11.21 -6.22 -7.98
N ALA A 21 -10.11 -5.70 -7.42
CA ALA A 21 -10.12 -4.53 -6.55
C ALA A 21 -10.73 -3.30 -7.26
N CYS A 22 -10.27 -2.98 -8.48
CA CYS A 22 -10.78 -1.81 -9.22
C CYS A 22 -12.25 -1.96 -9.62
N ARG A 23 -12.72 -3.19 -9.92
CA ARG A 23 -14.12 -3.46 -10.23
C ARG A 23 -15.05 -3.47 -9.02
N SER A 24 -14.52 -3.47 -7.80
CA SER A 24 -15.35 -3.51 -6.58
C SER A 24 -16.13 -2.22 -6.33
N GLY A 25 -15.75 -1.11 -6.98
CA GLY A 25 -16.27 0.23 -6.69
C GLY A 25 -15.71 0.85 -5.41
N LEU A 26 -14.88 0.13 -4.64
CA LEU A 26 -14.18 0.69 -3.48
C LEU A 26 -12.95 1.50 -3.93
N PRO A 27 -12.57 2.55 -3.18
CA PRO A 27 -11.31 3.23 -3.39
C PRO A 27 -10.11 2.29 -3.32
N VAL A 28 -9.29 2.30 -4.38
CA VAL A 28 -8.04 1.55 -4.48
C VAL A 28 -6.86 2.50 -4.33
N ILE A 29 -5.96 2.17 -3.41
CA ILE A 29 -4.70 2.86 -3.15
C ILE A 29 -3.57 1.97 -3.65
N ALA A 30 -2.94 2.36 -4.75
CA ALA A 30 -1.74 1.70 -5.23
C ALA A 30 -0.50 2.29 -4.53
N VAL A 31 0.34 1.43 -3.95
CA VAL A 31 1.58 1.86 -3.29
C VAL A 31 2.73 1.82 -4.29
N ASN A 32 3.46 2.93 -4.41
CA ASN A 32 4.59 3.08 -5.33
C ASN A 32 4.21 2.55 -6.73
N SER A 33 5.00 1.66 -7.32
CA SER A 33 4.83 1.19 -8.71
C SER A 33 3.63 0.27 -8.94
N SER A 34 2.87 -0.10 -7.91
CA SER A 34 1.71 -1.00 -8.06
C SER A 34 0.56 -0.38 -8.86
N TRP A 35 0.59 0.92 -9.18
CA TRP A 35 -0.35 1.54 -10.12
C TRP A 35 -0.25 0.92 -11.52
N ARG A 36 0.90 0.34 -11.87
CA ARG A 36 1.07 -0.36 -13.15
C ARG A 36 0.24 -1.64 -13.22
N ALA A 37 0.00 -2.30 -12.09
CA ALA A 37 -0.88 -3.46 -11.99
C ALA A 37 -2.35 -3.08 -11.78
N ALA A 38 -2.60 -1.91 -11.15
CA ALA A 38 -3.92 -1.35 -10.91
C ALA A 38 -4.04 0.06 -11.57
N PRO A 39 -4.08 0.16 -12.91
CA PRO A 39 -4.09 1.45 -13.61
C PRO A 39 -5.34 2.28 -13.33
N ASP A 40 -6.44 1.62 -12.96
CA ASP A 40 -7.72 2.25 -12.60
C ASP A 40 -7.81 2.59 -11.09
N CYS A 41 -6.68 2.56 -10.37
CA CYS A 41 -6.69 2.92 -8.96
C CYS A 41 -7.07 4.40 -8.76
N THR A 42 -7.79 4.66 -7.68
CA THR A 42 -8.22 6.02 -7.33
C THR A 42 -7.07 6.87 -6.77
N HIS A 43 -6.12 6.24 -6.07
CA HIS A 43 -5.02 6.91 -5.39
C HIS A 43 -3.71 6.19 -5.65
N VAL A 44 -2.63 6.96 -5.77
CA VAL A 44 -1.26 6.48 -5.64
C VAL A 44 -0.64 7.09 -4.39
N TYR A 45 -0.05 6.24 -3.56
CA TYR A 45 0.70 6.65 -2.38
C TYR A 45 2.17 6.24 -2.52
N ALA A 46 3.08 7.19 -2.35
CA ALA A 46 4.52 6.92 -2.22
C ALA A 46 5.19 7.87 -1.23
N GLY A 47 5.98 7.32 -0.30
CA GLY A 47 6.64 8.07 0.77
C GLY A 47 8.06 8.54 0.45
N ASP A 48 8.66 8.02 -0.61
CA ASP A 48 10.07 8.24 -0.92
C ASP A 48 10.24 9.21 -2.10
N LEU A 49 11.18 10.16 -1.96
CA LEU A 49 11.39 11.21 -2.97
C LEU A 49 11.93 10.64 -4.28
N ARG A 50 12.81 9.64 -4.22
CA ARG A 50 13.46 9.09 -5.43
C ARG A 50 12.46 8.37 -6.32
N TRP A 51 11.47 7.67 -5.77
CA TRP A 51 10.41 7.09 -6.58
C TRP A 51 9.59 8.17 -7.28
N TRP A 52 9.28 9.29 -6.61
CA TRP A 52 8.63 10.43 -7.26
C TRP A 52 9.49 11.02 -8.36
N ASP A 53 10.80 11.19 -8.12
CA ASP A 53 11.74 11.68 -9.13
C ASP A 53 11.71 10.82 -10.41
N ALA A 54 11.52 9.50 -10.28
CA ALA A 54 11.47 8.58 -11.42
C ALA A 54 10.06 8.36 -12.03
N ASN A 55 8.97 8.57 -11.29
CA ASN A 55 7.63 8.12 -11.71
C ASN A 55 6.58 9.23 -11.82
N ALA A 56 6.81 10.43 -11.28
CA ALA A 56 5.77 11.47 -11.21
C ALA A 56 5.16 11.83 -12.58
N SER A 57 5.98 11.85 -13.63
CA SER A 57 5.55 12.15 -15.01
C SER A 57 4.88 10.99 -15.72
N LEU A 58 5.01 9.76 -15.21
CA LEU A 58 4.45 8.54 -15.82
C LEU A 58 3.02 8.25 -15.36
N LEU A 59 2.61 8.85 -14.24
CA LEU A 59 1.29 8.62 -13.67
C LEU A 59 0.19 9.27 -14.53
N PRO A 60 -0.93 8.55 -14.79
CA PRO A 60 -2.13 9.14 -15.37
C PRO A 60 -2.61 10.39 -14.60
N GLY A 61 -3.18 11.35 -15.32
CA GLY A 61 -3.67 12.61 -14.73
C GLY A 61 -4.92 12.45 -13.87
N SER A 62 -5.67 11.36 -14.03
CA SER A 62 -6.91 11.07 -13.31
C SER A 62 -6.70 10.51 -11.90
N ILE A 63 -5.48 10.11 -11.54
CA ILE A 63 -5.18 9.46 -10.27
C ILE A 63 -4.76 10.50 -9.23
N GLU A 64 -5.35 10.44 -8.04
CA GLU A 64 -4.91 11.27 -6.92
C GLU A 64 -3.53 10.84 -6.41
N ARG A 65 -2.60 11.79 -6.25
CA ARG A 65 -1.20 11.51 -5.92
C ARG A 65 -0.89 12.00 -4.52
N TRP A 66 -0.47 11.11 -3.64
CA TRP A 66 -0.29 11.40 -2.22
C TRP A 66 1.09 10.97 -1.70
N THR A 67 1.70 11.82 -0.89
CA THR A 67 3.00 11.56 -0.26
C THR A 67 3.04 12.07 1.17
N CYS A 68 3.86 11.49 2.04
CA CYS A 68 4.26 12.13 3.31
C CYS A 68 5.53 12.99 3.17
N ASN A 69 6.16 12.99 2.00
CA ASN A 69 7.43 13.67 1.77
C ASN A 69 7.21 15.13 1.32
N ARG A 70 7.53 16.09 2.20
CA ARG A 70 7.36 17.53 1.91
C ARG A 70 8.13 18.01 0.68
N ARG A 71 9.30 17.43 0.38
CA ARG A 71 10.06 17.79 -0.83
C ARG A 71 9.35 17.31 -2.09
N ALA A 72 8.80 16.10 -2.07
CA ALA A 72 8.02 15.59 -3.20
C ALA A 72 6.74 16.42 -3.42
N HIS A 73 6.04 16.77 -2.33
CA HIS A 73 4.89 17.68 -2.37
C HIS A 73 5.25 19.01 -3.05
N SER A 74 6.29 19.70 -2.58
CA SER A 74 6.71 20.98 -3.17
C SER A 74 7.22 20.87 -4.60
N ARG A 75 7.94 19.79 -4.94
CA ARG A 75 8.56 19.62 -6.25
C ARG A 75 7.57 19.21 -7.34
N TYR A 76 6.62 18.33 -7.02
CA TYR A 76 5.73 17.70 -7.98
C TYR A 76 4.27 18.12 -7.86
N GLY A 77 3.93 18.96 -6.89
CA GLY A 77 2.54 19.40 -6.66
C GLY A 77 1.60 18.28 -6.23
N VAL A 78 2.13 17.17 -5.72
CA VAL A 78 1.35 16.03 -5.22
C VAL A 78 0.81 16.33 -3.82
N ASN A 79 -0.33 15.77 -3.44
CA ASN A 79 -0.96 16.02 -2.15
C ASN A 79 -0.10 15.52 -0.98
N LEU A 80 -0.14 16.24 0.14
CA LEU A 80 0.62 15.91 1.34
C LEU A 80 -0.27 15.22 2.37
N PHE A 81 0.10 14.00 2.77
CA PHE A 81 -0.41 13.31 3.95
C PHE A 81 0.39 13.76 5.18
N PRO A 82 -0.20 14.55 6.11
CA PRO A 82 0.51 15.05 7.28
C PRO A 82 0.66 13.94 8.33
N THR A 83 1.84 13.34 8.41
CA THR A 83 2.13 12.20 9.29
C THR A 83 3.56 12.28 9.80
N ASP A 84 3.85 11.63 10.94
CA ASP A 84 5.19 11.68 11.54
C ASP A 84 6.21 10.87 10.72
N THR A 85 7.19 11.55 10.12
CA THR A 85 8.26 10.93 9.33
C THR A 85 9.62 10.92 10.07
N SER A 86 9.63 11.07 11.40
CA SER A 86 10.85 11.10 12.21
C SER A 86 11.57 9.75 12.26
N SER A 87 10.82 8.65 12.20
CA SER A 87 11.37 7.28 12.12
C SER A 87 11.32 6.72 10.70
N THR A 88 12.10 5.67 10.45
CA THR A 88 11.94 4.86 9.22
C THR A 88 10.54 4.26 9.14
N PHE A 89 10.09 3.99 7.91
CA PHE A 89 8.80 3.34 7.65
C PHE A 89 8.83 2.56 6.33
N ASN A 90 7.97 1.56 6.23
CA ASN A 90 7.58 0.90 4.99
C ASN A 90 6.43 1.67 4.30
N SER A 91 6.51 1.88 2.98
CA SER A 91 5.46 2.62 2.24
C SER A 91 4.08 1.96 2.35
N GLY A 92 4.01 0.63 2.34
CA GLY A 92 2.76 -0.11 2.52
C GLY A 92 2.18 0.05 3.92
N GLN A 93 3.01 -0.04 4.96
CA GLN A 93 2.62 0.26 6.34
C GLN A 93 2.07 1.70 6.46
N ARG A 94 2.71 2.66 5.79
CA ARG A 94 2.25 4.05 5.81
C ARG A 94 0.97 4.25 5.02
N ALA A 95 0.76 3.51 3.94
CA ALA A 95 -0.48 3.54 3.17
C ALA A 95 -1.69 3.09 4.01
N ILE A 96 -1.51 2.19 4.99
CA ILE A 96 -2.58 1.82 5.95
C ILE A 96 -2.97 3.04 6.81
N LEU A 97 -1.99 3.77 7.34
CA LEU A 97 -2.25 4.99 8.11
C LEU A 97 -2.88 6.09 7.25
N PHE A 98 -2.48 6.17 5.98
CA PHE A 98 -3.06 7.09 5.01
C PHE A 98 -4.53 6.75 4.72
N ALA A 99 -4.86 5.49 4.46
CA ALA A 99 -6.24 5.05 4.26
C ALA A 99 -7.12 5.37 5.49
N HIS A 100 -6.61 5.11 6.70
CA HIS A 100 -7.29 5.51 7.93
C HIS A 100 -7.51 7.02 8.03
N TRP A 101 -6.50 7.83 7.66
CA TRP A 101 -6.61 9.29 7.66
C TRP A 101 -7.64 9.81 6.65
N LEU A 102 -7.82 9.13 5.51
CA LEU A 102 -8.92 9.38 4.56
C LEU A 102 -10.30 8.95 5.09
N GLY A 103 -10.35 8.35 6.28
CA GLY A 103 -11.55 7.95 6.98
C GLY A 103 -11.88 6.46 6.90
N ALA A 104 -11.04 5.64 6.26
CA ALA A 104 -11.34 4.21 6.11
C ALA A 104 -11.43 3.51 7.47
N GLN A 105 -12.55 2.83 7.69
CA GLN A 105 -12.81 1.96 8.84
C GLN A 105 -12.61 0.49 8.50
N ARG A 106 -12.59 0.15 7.20
CA ARG A 106 -12.28 -1.19 6.68
C ARG A 106 -11.16 -1.09 5.65
N ILE A 107 -10.12 -1.90 5.79
CA ILE A 107 -8.96 -1.90 4.89
C ILE A 107 -8.66 -3.33 4.45
N ILE A 108 -8.63 -3.55 3.14
CA ILE A 108 -8.23 -4.82 2.52
C ILE A 108 -6.81 -4.67 1.95
N LEU A 109 -5.91 -5.56 2.33
CA LEU A 109 -4.50 -5.52 1.92
C LEU A 109 -4.22 -6.58 0.84
N LEU A 110 -3.58 -6.17 -0.25
CA LEU A 110 -3.12 -7.03 -1.35
C LEU A 110 -1.64 -6.80 -1.64
N GLY A 111 -0.85 -7.87 -1.82
CA GLY A 111 0.60 -7.78 -2.04
C GLY A 111 1.41 -7.39 -0.80
N PHE A 112 0.85 -7.61 0.40
CA PHE A 112 1.49 -7.34 1.69
C PHE A 112 2.22 -8.59 2.20
N ASP A 113 3.19 -9.03 1.41
CA ASP A 113 3.89 -10.30 1.65
C ASP A 113 4.84 -10.20 2.84
N CYS A 114 5.50 -9.04 2.99
CA CYS A 114 6.53 -8.76 4.00
C CYS A 114 7.57 -9.90 4.10
N SER A 115 8.01 -10.37 2.95
CA SER A 115 9.00 -11.42 2.74
C SER A 115 9.68 -11.21 1.40
N ILE A 116 10.92 -11.71 1.26
CA ILE A 116 11.66 -11.74 -0.01
C ILE A 116 11.86 -13.17 -0.54
N ALA A 117 11.23 -14.17 0.10
CA ALA A 117 11.45 -15.59 -0.22
C ALA A 117 10.97 -15.98 -1.63
N ALA A 118 10.02 -15.23 -2.20
CA ALA A 118 9.46 -15.45 -3.53
C ALA A 118 9.84 -14.33 -4.52
N GLY A 119 10.89 -13.56 -4.20
CA GLY A 119 11.29 -12.34 -4.93
C GLY A 119 11.05 -11.07 -4.13
N SER A 120 11.56 -9.95 -4.62
CA SER A 120 11.45 -8.62 -3.97
C SER A 120 10.10 -7.97 -4.24
N HIS A 121 9.65 -7.98 -5.50
CA HIS A 121 8.39 -7.38 -5.94
C HIS A 121 7.78 -8.15 -7.11
N TRP A 122 6.47 -7.96 -7.37
CA TRP A 122 5.80 -8.53 -8.54
C TRP A 122 6.38 -8.03 -9.88
N HIS A 123 6.98 -6.83 -9.90
CA HIS A 123 7.62 -6.23 -11.06
C HIS A 123 9.15 -6.41 -11.09
N GLY A 124 9.70 -7.28 -10.24
CA GLY A 124 11.14 -7.45 -10.08
C GLY A 124 11.82 -6.33 -9.30
N ASP A 125 13.14 -6.32 -9.32
CA ASP A 125 13.95 -5.30 -8.65
C ASP A 125 13.81 -3.93 -9.31
N HIS A 126 13.91 -2.89 -8.50
CA HIS A 126 14.02 -1.54 -9.01
C HIS A 126 15.43 -1.26 -9.55
N ASP A 127 15.50 -0.58 -10.69
CA ASP A 127 16.73 0.01 -11.20
C ASP A 127 16.96 1.39 -10.55
N GLY A 128 18.11 1.57 -9.88
CA GLY A 128 18.50 2.87 -9.30
C GLY A 128 17.72 3.31 -8.04
N LEU A 129 16.81 2.47 -7.53
CA LEU A 129 16.14 2.64 -6.24
C LEU A 129 16.50 1.49 -5.30
N ASP A 130 16.17 1.64 -4.02
CA ASP A 130 16.47 0.61 -3.02
C ASP A 130 15.55 -0.60 -3.19
N ASN A 131 16.12 -1.80 -3.03
CA ASN A 131 15.39 -3.07 -3.00
C ASN A 131 15.38 -3.66 -1.58
N PRO A 132 14.35 -4.46 -1.22
CA PRO A 132 14.23 -5.02 0.12
C PRO A 132 15.37 -5.98 0.46
N THR A 133 15.94 -5.82 1.65
CA THR A 133 16.88 -6.77 2.27
C THR A 133 16.20 -7.55 3.41
N ALA A 134 16.81 -8.64 3.87
CA ALA A 134 16.34 -9.38 5.05
C ALA A 134 16.26 -8.50 6.32
N ALA A 135 17.18 -7.54 6.48
CA ALA A 135 17.14 -6.58 7.57
C ALA A 135 15.94 -5.62 7.45
N ASN A 136 15.60 -5.20 6.23
CA ASN A 136 14.39 -4.42 5.99
C ASN A 136 13.15 -5.22 6.36
N VAL A 137 13.04 -6.46 5.87
CA VAL A 137 11.91 -7.36 6.18
C VAL A 137 11.73 -7.51 7.69
N LYS A 138 12.79 -7.86 8.44
CA LYS A 138 12.71 -8.01 9.91
C LYS A 138 12.21 -6.74 10.59
N ARG A 139 12.68 -5.56 10.15
CA ARG A 139 12.22 -4.27 10.69
C ARG A 139 10.74 -4.02 10.36
N TRP A 140 10.33 -4.31 9.13
CA TRP A 140 8.97 -4.06 8.65
C TRP A 140 7.92 -4.87 9.40
N HIS A 141 8.22 -6.11 9.81
CA HIS A 141 7.33 -6.88 10.70
C HIS A 141 6.96 -6.08 11.95
N GLY A 142 7.95 -5.53 12.65
CA GLY A 142 7.70 -4.68 13.82
C GLY A 142 7.00 -3.36 13.51
N GLU A 143 7.20 -2.78 12.32
CA GLU A 143 6.47 -1.58 11.88
C GLU A 143 4.98 -1.88 11.62
N PHE A 144 4.66 -3.02 11.01
CA PHE A 144 3.28 -3.48 10.81
C PHE A 144 2.60 -3.85 12.14
N ASP A 145 3.29 -4.52 13.06
CA ASP A 145 2.75 -4.84 14.39
C ASP A 145 2.35 -3.58 15.16
N ARG A 146 3.18 -2.53 15.11
CA ARG A 146 2.85 -1.24 15.73
C ARG A 146 1.61 -0.60 15.12
N VAL A 147 1.42 -0.70 13.80
CA VAL A 147 0.19 -0.19 13.15
C VAL A 147 -1.02 -1.02 13.53
N ALA A 148 -0.91 -2.34 13.57
CA ALA A 148 -1.99 -3.21 14.01
C ALA A 148 -2.43 -2.87 15.44
N GLN A 149 -1.48 -2.61 16.35
CA GLN A 149 -1.76 -2.18 17.72
C GLN A 149 -2.39 -0.78 17.77
N LEU A 150 -1.84 0.19 17.03
CA LEU A 150 -2.32 1.57 17.00
C LEU A 150 -3.78 1.67 16.52
N LEU A 151 -4.14 0.87 15.50
CA LEU A 151 -5.46 0.88 14.88
C LEU A 151 -6.41 -0.19 15.46
N HIS A 152 -5.98 -0.93 16.47
CA HIS A 152 -6.80 -1.97 17.10
C HIS A 152 -8.11 -1.39 17.63
N GLY A 153 -9.24 -2.03 17.27
CA GLY A 153 -10.58 -1.59 17.63
C GLY A 153 -11.09 -0.34 16.91
N ARG A 154 -10.26 0.30 16.06
CA ARG A 154 -10.61 1.50 15.29
C ARG A 154 -10.84 1.21 13.82
N VAL A 155 -10.09 0.26 13.27
CA VAL A 155 -10.11 -0.12 11.86
C VAL A 155 -10.09 -1.64 11.73
N SER A 156 -10.96 -2.21 10.91
CA SER A 156 -10.90 -3.61 10.50
C SER A 156 -9.89 -3.75 9.36
N ILE A 157 -8.76 -4.39 9.63
CA ILE A 157 -7.69 -4.59 8.63
C ILE A 157 -7.61 -6.08 8.30
N ILE A 158 -7.84 -6.40 7.03
CA ILE A 158 -7.83 -7.77 6.51
C ILE A 158 -6.68 -7.91 5.51
N ASN A 159 -5.82 -8.90 5.72
CA ASN A 159 -4.79 -9.25 4.74
C ASN A 159 -5.29 -10.35 3.80
N SER A 160 -5.56 -9.95 2.55
CA SER A 160 -6.01 -10.82 1.46
C SER A 160 -4.90 -11.18 0.47
N SER A 161 -3.64 -10.90 0.81
CA SER A 161 -2.48 -11.35 0.04
C SER A 161 -2.43 -12.89 0.01
N ARG A 162 -2.15 -13.45 -1.16
CA ARG A 162 -2.11 -14.91 -1.38
C ARG A 162 -1.05 -15.56 -0.48
N GLN A 163 0.06 -14.85 -0.30
CA GLN A 163 1.14 -15.21 0.62
C GLN A 163 1.48 -14.00 1.48
N THR A 164 1.73 -14.23 2.77
CA THR A 164 2.20 -13.18 3.67
C THR A 164 2.90 -13.80 4.87
N ALA A 165 3.97 -13.15 5.32
CA ALA A 165 4.63 -13.44 6.58
C ALA A 165 4.06 -12.61 7.75
N LEU A 166 3.17 -11.64 7.48
CA LEU A 166 2.52 -10.83 8.52
C LEU A 166 1.47 -11.67 9.25
N SER A 167 1.59 -11.72 10.58
CA SER A 167 0.65 -12.41 11.46
C SER A 167 -0.28 -11.46 12.23
N CYS A 168 -0.01 -10.16 12.22
CA CYS A 168 -0.75 -9.16 12.99
C CYS A 168 -2.10 -8.73 12.39
N PHE A 169 -2.44 -9.18 11.17
CA PHE A 169 -3.73 -8.90 10.53
C PHE A 169 -4.52 -10.18 10.30
N ARG A 170 -5.84 -10.13 10.50
CA ARG A 170 -6.76 -11.22 10.15
C ARG A 170 -6.62 -11.53 8.66
N ARG A 171 -6.55 -12.81 8.30
CA ARG A 171 -6.46 -13.25 6.90
C ARG A 171 -7.81 -13.70 6.38
N GLN A 172 -8.10 -13.37 5.13
CA GLN A 172 -9.32 -13.76 4.42
C GLN A 172 -9.09 -13.67 2.91
N SER A 173 -9.78 -14.48 2.10
CA SER A 173 -9.70 -14.32 0.64
C SER A 173 -10.26 -12.97 0.21
N LEU A 174 -9.75 -12.43 -0.92
CA LEU A 174 -10.20 -11.15 -1.47
C LEU A 174 -11.72 -11.14 -1.67
N ASP A 175 -12.29 -12.18 -2.28
CA ASP A 175 -13.74 -12.26 -2.52
C ASP A 175 -14.58 -12.16 -1.24
N ALA A 176 -14.12 -12.79 -0.16
CA ALA A 176 -14.86 -12.78 1.10
C ALA A 176 -14.66 -11.44 1.85
N ALA A 177 -13.49 -10.83 1.76
CA ALA A 177 -13.22 -9.50 2.30
C ALA A 177 -14.02 -8.41 1.57
N LEU A 178 -14.15 -8.51 0.24
CA LEU A 178 -14.97 -7.61 -0.56
C LEU A 178 -16.44 -7.68 -0.15
N ARG A 179 -17.00 -8.88 0.02
CA ARG A 179 -18.37 -9.05 0.53
C ARG A 179 -18.55 -8.41 1.90
N GLU A 180 -17.61 -8.59 2.82
CA GLU A 180 -17.66 -7.99 4.16
C GLU A 180 -17.58 -6.45 4.13
N ALA A 181 -16.92 -5.87 3.14
CA ALA A 181 -16.77 -4.42 3.00
C ALA A 181 -17.93 -3.73 2.26
N THR A 182 -18.72 -4.47 1.47
CA THR A 182 -19.84 -3.92 0.68
C THR A 182 -21.23 -4.22 1.26
N CYS A 183 -21.31 -5.04 2.31
CA CYS A 183 -22.53 -5.31 3.07
C CYS A 183 -22.75 -4.24 4.15
#